data_AF-A0A7W9MEM5-F1
#
_entry.id   AF-A0A7W9MEM5-F1
#
_cell.length_a   1.000
_cell.length_b   1.000
_cell.length_c   1.000
_cell.angle_alpha   90.00
_cell.angle_beta   90.00
_cell.angle_gamma   90.00
#
_symmetry.space_group_name_H-M   'P 1'
#
loop_
_entity.id
_entity.type
_entity.pdbx_description
1 polymer ?
#
loop_
_entity_poly.entity_id
_entity_poly.type
_entity_poly.pdbx_seq_one_letter_code
_entity_poly.pdbx_strand_id
1 'polypeptide(L)'
;MQAAPRGRRPRYCSRACQARAYRSRAAERVAPPAAEPAATRTAVPAVRTVLPSADGTGESAGYDDLGDARPVTGEHAAATPEGSELRSGLSTERIVRAAIRIADAEGLDALSMRRVATELGAGTMSLYRYVLGKDALIELMVDAVFGENAYPAPVPGNWRARLEAAARREWTMYSRHPWVLRVIATPRPPLGPNLLTDVEWTMRALDGLGLDSRTMQWVATMVSAQVQGAALMLVNEAETERRTGVTTPQWRASKTPMLREILESGRFPMLSRFYAEQGDQIDIDEWFEFSLRRLLDGLAVLIEHREGEPCGRGADPVGGMVG
;
A
#
# COMPACT_ATOMS: atom_id res chain seq x y z
N MET A 1 -67.91 20.42 -7.83
CA MET A 1 -67.75 19.01 -7.40
C MET A 1 -66.25 18.78 -7.22
N GLN A 2 -65.73 19.18 -6.05
CA GLN A 2 -65.23 18.32 -4.97
C GLN A 2 -63.83 17.76 -5.24
N ALA A 3 -62.86 18.35 -4.54
CA ALA A 3 -61.47 17.92 -4.46
C ALA A 3 -61.37 16.57 -3.75
N ALA A 4 -60.64 15.62 -4.35
CA ALA A 4 -60.34 14.32 -3.75
C ALA A 4 -59.23 14.46 -2.68
N PRO A 5 -59.31 13.72 -1.56
CA PRO A 5 -58.45 13.95 -0.39
C PRO A 5 -57.05 13.35 -0.58
N ARG A 6 -56.04 14.11 -0.16
CA ARG A 6 -54.66 13.62 0.03
C ARG A 6 -54.64 12.54 1.12
N GLY A 7 -54.57 11.28 0.73
CA GLY A 7 -54.37 10.16 1.64
C GLY A 7 -53.03 10.29 2.38
N ARG A 8 -53.08 10.31 3.72
CA ARG A 8 -51.89 10.28 4.58
C ARG A 8 -51.12 8.98 4.34
N ARG A 9 -49.78 9.08 4.24
CA ARG A 9 -48.88 7.92 4.30
C ARG A 9 -49.10 7.17 5.63
N PRO A 10 -49.12 5.81 5.65
CA PRO A 10 -49.19 5.07 6.90
C PRO A 10 -47.94 5.36 7.74
N ARG A 11 -48.14 5.91 8.94
CA ARG A 11 -47.08 6.04 9.94
C ARG A 11 -46.91 4.69 10.61
N TYR A 12 -45.83 3.98 10.31
CA TYR A 12 -45.42 2.84 11.12
C TYR A 12 -44.85 3.38 12.45
N CYS A 13 -45.68 3.43 13.48
CA CYS A 13 -45.23 3.73 14.84
C CYS A 13 -44.58 2.47 15.45
N SER A 14 -43.28 2.29 15.20
CA SER A 14 -42.27 1.54 15.98
C SER A 14 -41.35 0.69 15.11
N ARG A 15 -40.07 0.59 15.53
CA ARG A 15 -39.02 -0.22 14.89
C ARG A 15 -39.40 -1.71 14.72
N ALA A 16 -40.32 -2.21 15.55
CA ALA A 16 -40.80 -3.59 15.48
C ALA A 16 -41.62 -3.90 14.21
N CYS A 17 -42.38 -2.93 13.68
CA CYS A 17 -43.17 -3.11 12.46
C CYS A 17 -42.32 -3.11 11.18
N GLN A 18 -41.23 -2.34 11.14
CA GLN A 18 -40.29 -2.33 10.01
C GLN A 18 -39.51 -3.65 9.90
N ALA A 19 -39.12 -4.25 11.02
CA ALA A 19 -38.45 -5.55 11.04
C ALA A 19 -39.34 -6.72 10.60
N ARG A 20 -40.67 -6.59 10.68
CA ARG A 20 -41.62 -7.61 10.21
C ARG A 20 -41.87 -7.52 8.71
N ALA A 21 -41.95 -6.30 8.17
CA ALA A 21 -42.08 -6.05 6.73
C ALA A 21 -40.80 -6.40 5.93
N TYR A 22 -39.63 -6.28 6.55
CA TYR A 22 -38.37 -6.72 5.94
C TYR A 22 -38.30 -8.25 5.84
N ARG A 23 -38.69 -8.97 6.89
CA ARG A 23 -38.68 -10.45 6.93
C ARG A 23 -39.68 -11.09 5.96
N SER A 24 -40.84 -10.47 5.73
CA SER A 24 -41.80 -10.99 4.75
C SER A 24 -41.28 -10.85 3.31
N ARG A 25 -40.55 -9.77 3.00
CA ARG A 25 -39.95 -9.54 1.67
C ARG A 25 -38.72 -10.40 1.39
N ALA A 26 -37.98 -10.78 2.44
CA ALA A 26 -36.86 -11.71 2.31
C ALA A 26 -37.31 -13.15 2.06
N ALA A 27 -38.49 -13.54 2.54
CA ALA A 27 -39.07 -14.87 2.33
C ALA A 27 -39.68 -15.09 0.93
N GLU A 28 -39.94 -14.03 0.16
CA GLU A 28 -40.54 -14.09 -1.19
C GLU A 28 -39.51 -14.16 -2.33
N ARG A 29 -38.19 -14.21 -2.04
CA ARG A 29 -37.18 -14.41 -3.09
C ARG A 29 -37.05 -15.91 -3.43
N VAL A 30 -37.64 -16.25 -4.58
CA VAL A 30 -37.65 -17.56 -5.26
C VAL A 30 -36.24 -18.10 -5.50
N ALA A 31 -36.05 -19.41 -5.25
CA ALA A 31 -34.82 -20.16 -5.48
C ALA A 31 -34.51 -20.37 -6.98
N PRO A 32 -33.22 -20.43 -7.40
CA PRO A 32 -32.84 -20.75 -8.77
C PRO A 32 -33.01 -22.25 -9.10
N PRO A 33 -33.24 -22.63 -10.37
CA PRO A 33 -33.48 -24.03 -10.74
C PRO A 33 -32.21 -24.90 -10.69
N ALA A 34 -32.41 -26.19 -10.44
CA ALA A 34 -31.38 -27.20 -10.28
C ALA A 34 -30.58 -27.45 -11.58
N ALA A 35 -29.27 -27.68 -11.44
CA ALA A 35 -28.35 -27.99 -12.52
C ALA A 35 -28.34 -29.50 -12.87
N GLU A 36 -28.29 -29.81 -14.16
CA GLU A 36 -28.09 -31.17 -14.73
C GLU A 36 -26.62 -31.65 -14.63
N PRO A 37 -26.35 -32.97 -14.66
CA PRO A 37 -25.07 -33.53 -14.22
C PRO A 37 -23.94 -33.46 -15.26
N ALA A 38 -22.74 -33.12 -14.79
CA ALA A 38 -21.52 -33.05 -15.57
C ALA A 38 -20.84 -34.43 -15.76
N ALA A 39 -20.37 -34.67 -16.99
CA ALA A 39 -19.55 -35.83 -17.35
C ALA A 39 -18.12 -35.74 -16.76
N THR A 40 -17.62 -36.92 -16.40
CA THR A 40 -16.40 -37.21 -15.64
C THR A 40 -15.11 -36.64 -16.28
N ARG A 41 -14.34 -35.88 -15.49
CA ARG A 41 -12.92 -35.63 -15.74
C ARG A 41 -12.11 -35.82 -14.46
N THR A 42 -11.04 -36.60 -14.63
CA THR A 42 -10.17 -37.21 -13.61
C THR A 42 -9.49 -36.19 -12.70
N ALA A 43 -9.49 -36.48 -11.41
CA ALA A 43 -9.03 -35.61 -10.33
C ALA A 43 -7.49 -35.61 -10.15
N VAL A 44 -6.95 -34.43 -9.83
CA VAL A 44 -5.64 -34.22 -9.17
C VAL A 44 -5.93 -33.84 -7.72
N PRO A 45 -5.28 -34.42 -6.69
CA PRO A 45 -5.66 -34.18 -5.30
C PRO A 45 -5.29 -32.76 -4.86
N ALA A 46 -6.30 -31.98 -4.48
CA ALA A 46 -6.15 -30.65 -3.90
C ALA A 46 -5.87 -30.74 -2.39
N VAL A 47 -4.80 -30.06 -1.96
CA VAL A 47 -4.48 -29.78 -0.56
C VAL A 47 -5.55 -28.85 0.01
N ARG A 48 -6.21 -29.28 1.09
CA ARG A 48 -7.31 -28.57 1.74
C ARG A 48 -6.78 -27.51 2.71
N THR A 49 -6.81 -26.24 2.31
CA THR A 49 -6.68 -25.11 3.24
C THR A 49 -8.06 -24.60 3.61
N VAL A 50 -8.37 -24.61 4.91
CA VAL A 50 -9.63 -24.09 5.48
C VAL A 50 -9.46 -22.58 5.67
N LEU A 51 -10.27 -21.78 4.97
CA LEU A 51 -10.46 -20.36 5.24
C LEU A 51 -11.69 -20.17 6.14
N PRO A 52 -11.63 -19.35 7.20
CA PRO A 52 -12.83 -18.89 7.90
C PRO A 52 -13.51 -17.75 7.12
N SER A 53 -14.83 -17.84 6.98
CA SER A 53 -15.69 -16.79 6.44
C SER A 53 -15.72 -15.57 7.36
N ALA A 54 -15.64 -14.37 6.77
CA ALA A 54 -15.99 -13.11 7.41
C ALA A 54 -17.06 -12.41 6.57
N ASP A 55 -18.31 -12.50 7.04
CA ASP A 55 -19.37 -11.55 6.74
C ASP A 55 -19.09 -10.27 7.54
N GLY A 56 -19.16 -9.10 6.90
CA GLY A 56 -18.90 -7.84 7.59
C GLY A 56 -19.01 -6.63 6.67
N THR A 57 -20.23 -6.13 6.55
CA THR A 57 -20.70 -4.98 5.78
C THR A 57 -19.97 -3.67 6.09
N GLY A 58 -19.54 -2.97 5.03
CA GLY A 58 -19.17 -1.56 5.07
C GLY A 58 -20.41 -0.66 5.01
N GLU A 59 -20.32 0.49 5.68
CA GLU A 59 -21.28 1.58 5.56
C GLU A 59 -20.50 2.88 5.37
N SER A 60 -20.72 3.49 4.20
CA SER A 60 -20.17 4.74 3.71
C SER A 60 -21.02 5.92 4.21
N ALA A 61 -20.42 6.88 4.90
CA ALA A 61 -21.04 8.18 5.19
C ALA A 61 -20.50 9.25 4.24
N GLY A 62 -21.41 9.98 3.60
CA GLY A 62 -21.14 11.02 2.61
C GLY A 62 -20.53 12.28 3.20
N TYR A 63 -19.80 12.99 2.35
CA TYR A 63 -19.11 14.25 2.61
C TYR A 63 -19.90 15.38 1.96
N ASP A 64 -20.46 16.28 2.78
CA ASP A 64 -20.96 17.59 2.39
C ASP A 64 -20.72 18.52 3.59
N ASP A 65 -19.88 19.55 3.41
CA ASP A 65 -20.12 20.96 3.80
C ASP A 65 -18.78 21.73 3.83
N LEU A 66 -18.60 22.64 2.86
CA LEU A 66 -17.47 23.56 2.76
C LEU A 66 -17.83 24.85 3.49
N GLY A 67 -17.37 24.95 4.73
CA GLY A 67 -17.47 26.13 5.59
C GLY A 67 -16.14 26.90 5.68
N ASP A 68 -16.21 28.16 5.25
CA ASP A 68 -15.23 29.25 5.27
C ASP A 68 -14.37 29.38 6.55
N ALA A 69 -13.05 29.56 6.40
CA ALA A 69 -12.16 30.01 7.47
C ALA A 69 -10.95 30.81 6.95
N ARG A 70 -10.97 32.11 7.28
CA ARG A 70 -9.89 33.10 7.11
C ARG A 70 -8.66 32.79 7.98
N PRO A 71 -7.45 33.28 7.61
CA PRO A 71 -6.21 32.97 8.32
C PRO A 71 -6.03 33.82 9.60
N VAL A 72 -5.55 33.19 10.66
CA VAL A 72 -5.07 33.84 11.89
C VAL A 72 -3.53 33.76 11.94
N THR A 73 -2.97 34.91 12.25
CA THR A 73 -1.58 35.39 12.32
C THR A 73 -0.68 34.71 13.36
N GLY A 74 0.65 34.86 13.22
CA GLY A 74 1.53 35.07 14.38
C GLY A 74 2.94 34.46 14.29
N GLU A 75 3.92 35.31 14.03
CA GLU A 75 5.36 35.04 14.18
C GLU A 75 5.84 34.97 15.65
N HIS A 76 6.82 34.08 15.82
CA HIS A 76 7.94 33.96 16.77
C HIS A 76 8.03 34.78 18.08
N ALA A 77 8.33 34.04 19.16
CA ALA A 77 9.32 34.45 20.16
C ALA A 77 10.02 33.21 20.76
N ALA A 78 11.35 33.32 20.90
CA ALA A 78 12.29 32.26 21.21
C ALA A 78 12.74 32.23 22.70
N ALA A 79 13.44 31.13 23.01
CA ALA A 79 14.49 30.92 24.04
C ALA A 79 14.13 30.22 25.37
N THR A 80 14.89 29.13 25.59
CA THR A 80 14.93 28.10 26.66
C THR A 80 15.46 28.64 28.01
N PRO A 81 15.36 27.87 29.13
CA PRO A 81 16.50 27.01 29.47
C PRO A 81 16.16 25.63 30.07
N GLU A 82 17.17 24.78 29.96
CA GLU A 82 17.25 23.36 30.27
C GLU A 82 16.96 23.03 31.75
N GLY A 83 16.13 22.00 31.97
CA GLY A 83 15.79 21.52 33.32
C GLY A 83 14.63 20.52 33.40
N SER A 84 14.23 19.86 32.30
CA SER A 84 13.05 18.98 32.30
C SER A 84 13.07 17.84 31.25
N GLU A 85 14.23 17.36 30.79
CA GLU A 85 14.21 16.31 29.75
C GLU A 85 13.85 14.91 30.29
N LEU A 86 13.94 14.68 31.60
CA LEU A 86 13.60 13.39 32.22
C LEU A 86 12.13 13.26 32.67
N ARG A 87 11.29 14.26 32.37
CA ARG A 87 9.81 14.17 32.47
C ARG A 87 9.13 14.62 31.19
N SER A 88 9.76 14.38 30.02
CA SER A 88 9.10 14.67 28.76
C SER A 88 7.75 13.96 28.71
N GLY A 89 6.69 14.74 28.53
CA GLY A 89 5.32 14.24 28.50
C GLY A 89 5.13 13.20 27.39
N LEU A 90 4.05 12.45 27.49
CA LEU A 90 3.57 11.66 26.37
C LEU A 90 3.23 12.62 25.21
N SER A 91 3.67 12.30 23.99
CA SER A 91 3.34 13.05 22.77
C SER A 91 3.05 12.06 21.63
N THR A 92 2.36 12.52 20.59
CA THR A 92 2.05 11.69 19.40
C THR A 92 3.33 11.18 18.75
N GLU A 93 4.34 12.04 18.57
CA GLU A 93 5.62 11.69 17.96
C GLU A 93 6.39 10.65 18.79
N ARG A 94 6.32 10.74 20.12
CA ARG A 94 6.94 9.76 21.01
C ARG A 94 6.22 8.42 20.96
N ILE A 95 4.88 8.42 20.88
CA ILE A 95 4.07 7.21 20.71
C ILE A 95 4.40 6.54 19.38
N VAL A 96 4.39 7.30 18.28
CA VAL A 96 4.67 6.81 16.93
C VAL A 96 6.07 6.22 16.84
N ARG A 97 7.10 6.92 17.31
CA ARG A 97 8.49 6.39 17.30
C ARG A 97 8.63 5.10 18.11
N ALA A 98 7.98 4.99 19.26
CA ALA A 98 8.01 3.74 20.03
C ALA A 98 7.30 2.60 19.30
N ALA A 99 6.17 2.89 18.64
CA ALA A 99 5.43 1.93 17.85
C ALA A 99 6.22 1.45 16.61
N ILE A 100 6.93 2.35 15.91
CA ILE A 100 7.84 2.00 14.81
C ILE A 100 8.93 1.05 15.30
N ARG A 101 9.60 1.35 16.41
CA ARG A 101 10.64 0.45 16.97
C ARG A 101 10.10 -0.94 17.30
N ILE A 102 8.89 -1.04 17.85
CA ILE A 102 8.23 -2.33 18.11
C ILE A 102 7.97 -3.06 16.79
N ALA A 103 7.44 -2.37 15.78
CA ALA A 103 7.14 -2.98 14.48
C ALA A 103 8.40 -3.41 13.71
N ASP A 104 9.50 -2.66 13.83
CA ASP A 104 10.79 -3.01 13.23
C ASP A 104 11.39 -4.26 13.89
N ALA A 105 11.33 -4.35 15.22
CA ALA A 105 11.95 -5.44 15.97
C ALA A 105 11.09 -6.71 16.01
N GLU A 106 9.78 -6.57 16.21
CA GLU A 106 8.85 -7.68 16.51
C GLU A 106 7.83 -7.92 15.39
N GLY A 107 7.77 -7.03 14.39
CA GLY A 107 6.76 -7.06 13.33
C GLY A 107 5.45 -6.36 13.72
N LEU A 108 4.62 -6.08 12.71
CA LEU A 108 3.37 -5.33 12.87
C LEU A 108 2.32 -6.07 13.72
N ASP A 109 2.35 -7.41 13.72
CA ASP A 109 1.38 -8.24 14.44
C ASP A 109 1.58 -8.17 15.97
N ALA A 110 2.80 -7.91 16.44
CA ALA A 110 3.11 -7.67 17.85
C ALA A 110 2.59 -6.30 18.35
N LEU A 111 2.26 -5.39 17.45
CA LEU A 111 1.83 -4.04 17.79
C LEU A 111 0.44 -4.05 18.46
N SER A 112 0.38 -3.53 19.68
CA SER A 112 -0.87 -3.25 20.39
C SER A 112 -0.74 -2.00 21.26
N MET A 113 -1.86 -1.32 21.54
CA MET A 113 -1.85 -0.12 22.41
C MET A 113 -1.22 -0.41 23.77
N ARG A 114 -1.43 -1.60 24.32
CA ARG A 114 -0.82 -2.03 25.58
C ARG A 114 0.69 -2.22 25.45
N ARG A 115 1.17 -2.88 24.39
CA ARG A 115 2.62 -3.09 24.16
C ARG A 115 3.36 -1.75 24.02
N VAL A 116 2.76 -0.79 23.31
CA VAL A 116 3.31 0.58 23.16
C VAL A 116 3.31 1.32 24.51
N ALA A 117 2.24 1.20 25.30
CA ALA A 117 2.17 1.80 26.62
C ALA A 117 3.26 1.26 27.56
N THR A 118 3.45 -0.07 27.56
CA THR A 118 4.53 -0.74 28.31
C THR A 118 5.91 -0.25 27.87
N GLU A 119 6.17 -0.15 26.57
CA GLU A 119 7.43 0.38 26.02
C GLU A 119 7.73 1.81 26.51
N LEU A 120 6.69 2.61 26.68
CA LEU A 120 6.80 4.01 27.09
C LEU A 120 6.76 4.21 28.62
N GLY A 121 6.56 3.15 29.41
CA GLY A 121 6.34 3.24 30.84
C GLY A 121 5.07 4.04 31.22
N ALA A 122 4.06 4.05 30.34
CA ALA A 122 2.82 4.81 30.50
C ALA A 122 1.62 3.88 30.67
N GLY A 123 0.52 4.41 31.24
CA GLY A 123 -0.76 3.69 31.27
C GLY A 123 -1.45 3.72 29.91
N THR A 124 -2.01 2.60 29.46
CA THR A 124 -2.68 2.47 28.13
C THR A 124 -3.74 3.55 27.89
N MET A 125 -4.53 3.90 28.91
CA MET A 125 -5.55 4.96 28.81
C MET A 125 -4.97 6.34 28.48
N SER A 126 -3.69 6.58 28.80
CA SER A 126 -3.04 7.85 28.47
C SER A 126 -2.73 8.00 26.99
N LEU A 127 -2.51 6.89 26.26
CA LEU A 127 -2.19 6.91 24.82
C LEU A 127 -3.40 7.32 23.99
N TYR A 128 -4.61 6.92 24.41
CA TYR A 128 -5.85 7.25 23.71
C TYR A 128 -6.18 8.74 23.69
N ARG A 129 -5.51 9.57 24.50
CA ARG A 129 -5.60 11.05 24.39
C ARG A 129 -4.91 11.60 23.13
N TYR A 130 -3.99 10.85 22.56
CA TYR A 130 -3.14 11.28 21.44
C TYR A 130 -3.50 10.54 20.15
N VAL A 131 -3.88 9.26 20.25
CA VAL A 131 -4.14 8.42 19.10
C VAL A 131 -5.40 7.57 19.31
N LEU A 132 -6.31 7.62 18.34
CA LEU A 132 -7.63 6.99 18.40
C LEU A 132 -7.59 5.48 18.09
N GLY A 133 -6.66 4.76 18.72
CA GLY A 133 -6.51 3.31 18.60
C GLY A 133 -5.42 2.85 17.66
N LYS A 134 -5.37 1.53 17.42
CA LYS A 134 -4.28 0.86 16.69
C LYS A 134 -4.23 1.28 15.22
N ASP A 135 -5.37 1.36 14.55
CA ASP A 135 -5.40 1.65 13.11
C ASP A 135 -4.91 3.08 12.85
N ALA A 136 -5.43 4.07 13.58
CA ALA A 136 -4.93 5.45 13.52
C ALA A 136 -3.43 5.56 13.87
N LEU A 137 -2.93 4.72 14.80
CA LEU A 137 -1.51 4.67 15.10
C LEU A 137 -0.70 4.14 13.90
N ILE A 138 -1.19 3.11 13.22
CA ILE A 138 -0.54 2.54 12.03
C ILE A 138 -0.48 3.59 10.91
N GLU A 139 -1.54 4.36 10.69
CA GLU A 139 -1.54 5.44 9.68
C GLU A 139 -0.47 6.49 9.99
N LEU A 140 -0.38 6.93 11.25
CA LEU A 140 0.65 7.88 11.69
C LEU A 140 2.06 7.30 11.61
N MET A 141 2.24 6.00 11.89
CA MET A 141 3.51 5.31 11.75
C MET A 141 3.97 5.28 10.29
N VAL A 142 3.08 4.93 9.37
CA VAL A 142 3.40 4.94 7.93
C VAL A 142 3.80 6.33 7.48
N ASP A 143 3.00 7.35 7.78
CA ASP A 143 3.32 8.72 7.40
C ASP A 143 4.65 9.20 7.99
N ALA A 144 4.93 8.87 9.25
CA ALA A 144 6.20 9.19 9.88
C ALA A 144 7.41 8.51 9.20
N VAL A 145 7.27 7.23 8.78
CA VAL A 145 8.32 6.53 8.04
C VAL A 145 8.60 7.18 6.68
N PHE A 146 7.55 7.60 5.96
CA PHE A 146 7.72 8.38 4.73
C PHE A 146 8.43 9.73 4.98
N GLY A 147 8.29 10.31 6.17
CA GLY A 147 8.95 11.54 6.58
C GLY A 147 10.38 11.40 7.14
N GLU A 148 10.92 10.19 7.33
CA GLU A 148 12.23 10.00 7.97
C GLU A 148 13.40 10.55 7.16
N ASN A 149 13.32 10.46 5.83
CA ASN A 149 14.39 10.85 4.93
C ASN A 149 13.99 12.12 4.16
N ALA A 150 14.82 13.16 4.28
CA ALA A 150 14.67 14.37 3.49
C ALA A 150 14.70 14.04 1.99
N TYR A 151 13.80 14.66 1.23
CA TYR A 151 13.85 14.61 -0.22
C TYR A 151 15.05 15.43 -0.70
N PRO A 152 16.00 14.86 -1.47
CA PRO A 152 17.09 15.64 -1.99
C PRO A 152 16.57 16.83 -2.80
N ALA A 153 17.06 18.02 -2.50
CA ALA A 153 16.87 19.22 -3.33
C ALA A 153 17.29 18.89 -4.78
N PRO A 154 16.61 19.46 -5.80
CA PRO A 154 16.27 18.78 -7.04
C PRO A 154 17.38 17.85 -7.53
N VAL A 155 17.09 16.54 -7.55
CA VAL A 155 18.05 15.51 -7.95
C VAL A 155 18.62 15.89 -9.31
N PRO A 156 19.92 16.21 -9.39
CA PRO A 156 20.57 16.58 -10.63
C PRO A 156 20.43 15.45 -11.65
N GLY A 157 20.20 15.78 -12.91
CA GLY A 157 20.11 14.81 -14.01
C GLY A 157 18.75 14.76 -14.69
N ASN A 158 18.61 13.76 -15.56
CA ASN A 158 17.42 13.51 -16.38
C ASN A 158 16.31 12.80 -15.56
N TRP A 159 15.16 12.61 -16.19
CA TRP A 159 14.02 11.88 -15.61
C TRP A 159 14.42 10.52 -15.04
N ARG A 160 15.34 9.82 -15.71
CA ARG A 160 15.80 8.50 -15.30
C ARG A 160 16.52 8.54 -13.96
N ALA A 161 17.50 9.44 -13.81
CA ALA A 161 18.23 9.60 -12.55
C ALA A 161 17.30 9.93 -11.37
N ARG A 162 16.25 10.73 -11.63
CA ARG A 162 15.25 11.09 -10.62
C ARG A 162 14.39 9.89 -10.21
N LEU A 163 13.92 9.08 -11.16
CA LEU A 163 13.17 7.85 -10.88
C LEU A 163 14.02 6.79 -10.18
N GLU A 164 15.31 6.67 -10.55
CA GLU A 164 16.23 5.77 -9.83
C GLU A 164 16.41 6.21 -8.38
N ALA A 165 16.56 7.52 -8.13
CA ALA A 165 16.65 8.04 -6.77
C ALA A 165 15.37 7.78 -5.95
N ALA A 166 14.19 7.93 -6.57
CA ALA A 166 12.91 7.60 -5.95
C ALA A 166 12.80 6.13 -5.59
N ALA A 167 13.09 5.24 -6.55
CA ALA A 167 13.03 3.81 -6.34
C ALA A 167 14.00 3.34 -5.24
N ARG A 168 15.24 3.86 -5.22
CA ARG A 168 16.25 3.51 -4.20
C ARG A 168 15.88 4.03 -2.81
N ARG A 169 15.22 5.21 -2.73
CA ARG A 169 14.70 5.74 -1.47
C ARG A 169 13.60 4.83 -0.92
N GLU A 170 12.65 4.47 -1.77
CA GLU A 170 11.55 3.55 -1.42
C GLU A 170 12.10 2.16 -1.03
N TRP A 171 13.09 1.64 -1.76
CA TRP A 171 13.81 0.40 -1.44
C TRP A 171 14.45 0.43 -0.05
N THR A 172 15.19 1.52 0.25
CA THR A 172 15.85 1.71 1.54
C THR A 172 14.83 1.77 2.68
N MET A 173 13.72 2.46 2.46
CA MET A 173 12.62 2.55 3.42
C MET A 173 12.02 1.16 3.70
N TYR A 174 11.70 0.37 2.67
CA TYR A 174 11.17 -0.99 2.88
C TYR A 174 12.18 -1.94 3.51
N SER A 175 13.45 -1.80 3.18
CA SER A 175 14.53 -2.61 3.78
C SER A 175 14.65 -2.34 5.28
N ARG A 176 14.43 -1.09 5.70
CA ARG A 176 14.46 -0.68 7.12
C ARG A 176 13.16 -0.97 7.85
N HIS A 177 12.02 -0.80 7.19
CA HIS A 177 10.67 -0.95 7.75
C HIS A 177 9.80 -1.89 6.90
N PRO A 178 10.10 -3.21 6.85
CA PRO A 178 9.40 -4.14 5.95
C PRO A 178 7.88 -4.17 6.18
N TRP A 179 7.43 -3.93 7.42
CA TRP A 179 6.01 -3.91 7.78
C TRP A 179 5.20 -2.82 7.06
N VAL A 180 5.83 -1.75 6.57
CA VAL A 180 5.13 -0.67 5.84
C VAL A 180 4.45 -1.22 4.59
N LEU A 181 5.10 -2.15 3.88
CA LEU A 181 4.55 -2.73 2.65
C LEU A 181 3.19 -3.40 2.87
N ARG A 182 3.00 -4.07 4.02
CA ARG A 182 1.72 -4.71 4.38
C ARG A 182 0.57 -3.71 4.57
N VAL A 183 0.89 -2.44 4.83
CA VAL A 183 -0.09 -1.38 5.07
C VAL A 183 -0.40 -0.62 3.77
N ILE A 184 0.61 -0.37 2.93
CA ILE A 184 0.44 0.50 1.75
C ILE A 184 0.15 -0.25 0.44
N ALA A 185 0.45 -1.56 0.36
CA ALA A 185 0.11 -2.40 -0.80
C ALA A 185 -1.38 -2.77 -0.81
N THR A 186 -2.26 -1.77 -0.88
CA THR A 186 -3.73 -1.88 -0.83
C THR A 186 -4.37 -0.82 -1.73
N PRO A 187 -5.57 -1.06 -2.29
CA PRO A 187 -6.30 -0.03 -3.05
C PRO A 187 -6.68 1.22 -2.25
N ARG A 188 -6.55 1.21 -0.92
CA ARG A 188 -6.88 2.32 -0.03
C ARG A 188 -5.73 2.55 0.97
N PRO A 189 -4.60 3.10 0.51
CA PRO A 189 -3.49 3.39 1.42
C PRO A 189 -3.87 4.55 2.36
N PRO A 190 -3.24 4.64 3.54
CA PRO A 190 -3.38 5.81 4.40
C PRO A 190 -2.92 7.07 3.65
N LEU A 191 -3.68 8.17 3.77
CA LEU A 191 -3.35 9.43 3.09
C LEU A 191 -2.76 10.43 4.09
N GLY A 192 -1.45 10.33 4.29
CA GLY A 192 -0.69 11.26 5.13
C GLY A 192 0.10 12.30 4.31
N PRO A 193 0.46 13.45 4.91
CA PRO A 193 1.17 14.52 4.21
C PRO A 193 2.55 14.11 3.67
N ASN A 194 3.30 13.27 4.38
CA ASN A 194 4.60 12.81 3.94
C ASN A 194 4.49 11.81 2.79
N LEU A 195 3.50 10.91 2.85
CA LEU A 195 3.21 10.02 1.72
C LEU A 195 2.83 10.82 0.46
N LEU A 196 1.94 11.81 0.58
CA LEU A 196 1.55 12.65 -0.56
C LEU A 196 2.74 13.45 -1.11
N THR A 197 3.65 13.88 -0.24
CA THR A 197 4.90 14.54 -0.65
C THR A 197 5.80 13.59 -1.44
N ASP A 198 5.87 12.32 -1.05
CA ASP A 198 6.62 11.28 -1.77
C ASP A 198 6.07 11.02 -3.17
N VAL A 199 4.74 10.91 -3.28
CA VAL A 199 4.03 10.73 -4.55
C VAL A 199 4.28 11.93 -5.46
N GLU A 200 4.07 13.14 -4.95
CA GLU A 200 4.29 14.40 -5.68
C GLU A 200 5.74 14.52 -6.16
N TRP A 201 6.71 14.20 -5.30
CA TRP A 201 8.13 14.27 -5.65
C TRP A 201 8.50 13.26 -6.75
N THR A 202 7.95 12.05 -6.70
CA THR A 202 8.11 11.04 -7.76
C THR A 202 7.46 11.48 -9.07
N MET A 203 6.27 12.08 -9.03
CA MET A 203 5.58 12.58 -10.23
C MET A 203 6.31 13.76 -10.87
N ARG A 204 6.95 14.64 -10.09
CA ARG A 204 7.80 15.73 -10.62
C ARG A 204 9.02 15.23 -11.41
N ALA A 205 9.44 13.97 -11.22
CA ALA A 205 10.48 13.37 -12.06
C ALA A 205 10.03 13.22 -13.53
N LEU A 206 8.73 13.14 -13.75
CA LEU A 206 8.09 12.89 -15.05
C LEU A 206 7.51 14.16 -15.68
N ASP A 207 7.51 15.28 -14.96
CA ASP A 207 7.00 16.55 -15.45
C ASP A 207 7.81 17.07 -16.64
N GLY A 208 7.13 17.66 -17.61
CA GLY A 208 7.75 18.20 -18.83
C GLY A 208 8.14 17.17 -19.90
N LEU A 209 7.87 15.87 -19.73
CA LEU A 209 8.24 14.81 -20.68
C LEU A 209 7.18 14.51 -21.77
N GLY A 210 6.18 15.38 -21.94
CA GLY A 210 5.10 15.15 -22.91
C GLY A 210 4.16 13.99 -22.57
N LEU A 211 4.15 13.55 -21.30
CA LEU A 211 3.22 12.53 -20.79
C LEU A 211 1.92 13.21 -20.34
N ASP A 212 0.78 12.64 -20.70
CA ASP A 212 -0.50 13.02 -20.09
C ASP A 212 -0.56 12.55 -18.62
N SER A 213 -1.39 13.18 -17.80
CA SER A 213 -1.43 12.94 -16.36
C SER A 213 -1.71 11.48 -15.99
N ARG A 214 -2.48 10.75 -16.80
CA ARG A 214 -2.78 9.33 -16.56
C ARG A 214 -1.56 8.48 -16.83
N THR A 215 -0.88 8.70 -17.96
CA THR A 215 0.37 8.01 -18.27
C THR A 215 1.44 8.30 -17.22
N MET A 216 1.57 9.56 -16.77
CA MET A 216 2.49 9.94 -15.69
C MET A 216 2.21 9.16 -14.40
N GLN A 217 0.95 9.11 -13.98
CA GLN A 217 0.55 8.33 -12.80
C GLN A 217 0.86 6.84 -12.96
N TRP A 218 0.57 6.25 -14.12
CA TRP A 218 0.87 4.84 -14.38
C TRP A 218 2.37 4.55 -14.35
N VAL A 219 3.20 5.41 -14.92
CA VAL A 219 4.66 5.26 -14.87
C VAL A 219 5.15 5.30 -13.42
N ALA A 220 4.71 6.28 -12.62
CA ALA A 220 5.07 6.37 -11.20
C ALA A 220 4.62 5.11 -10.42
N THR A 221 3.38 4.65 -10.66
CA THR A 221 2.86 3.43 -10.04
C THR A 221 3.61 2.18 -10.49
N MET A 222 4.03 2.08 -11.76
CA MET A 222 4.81 0.94 -12.26
C MET A 222 6.18 0.85 -11.58
N VAL A 223 6.84 2.00 -11.39
CA VAL A 223 8.13 2.05 -10.68
C VAL A 223 7.94 1.59 -9.23
N SER A 224 7.00 2.18 -8.50
CA SER A 224 6.73 1.80 -7.11
C SER A 224 6.28 0.33 -6.99
N ALA A 225 5.42 -0.15 -7.88
CA ALA A 225 4.99 -1.56 -7.90
C ALA A 225 6.17 -2.52 -8.08
N GLN A 226 7.20 -2.14 -8.86
CA GLN A 226 8.40 -2.94 -8.99
C GLN A 226 9.23 -2.95 -7.71
N VAL A 227 9.39 -1.81 -7.04
CA VAL A 227 10.06 -1.75 -5.73
C VAL A 227 9.31 -2.59 -4.71
N GLN A 228 7.98 -2.48 -4.66
CA GLN A 228 7.11 -3.26 -3.79
C GLN A 228 7.22 -4.77 -4.05
N GLY A 229 7.23 -5.16 -5.33
CA GLY A 229 7.43 -6.56 -5.72
C GLY A 229 8.76 -7.09 -5.22
N ALA A 230 9.81 -6.27 -5.24
CA ALA A 230 11.10 -6.64 -4.69
C ALA A 230 11.11 -6.72 -3.16
N ALA A 231 10.55 -5.70 -2.51
CA ALA A 231 10.49 -5.59 -1.07
C ALA A 231 9.66 -6.71 -0.43
N LEU A 232 8.69 -7.26 -1.17
CA LEU A 232 7.89 -8.39 -0.71
C LEU A 232 8.75 -9.62 -0.36
N MET A 233 9.89 -9.81 -1.02
CA MET A 233 10.83 -10.88 -0.65
C MET A 233 11.43 -10.66 0.74
N LEU A 234 11.82 -9.42 1.06
CA LEU A 234 12.33 -9.05 2.39
C LEU A 234 11.28 -9.25 3.48
N VAL A 235 10.03 -8.85 3.20
CA VAL A 235 8.90 -9.04 4.13
C VAL A 235 8.66 -10.52 4.41
N ASN A 236 8.58 -11.33 3.35
CA ASN A 236 8.31 -12.76 3.46
C ASN A 236 9.46 -13.50 4.16
N GLU A 237 10.70 -13.12 3.91
CA GLU A 237 11.88 -13.65 4.59
C GLU A 237 11.81 -13.37 6.10
N ALA A 238 11.67 -12.10 6.49
CA ALA A 238 11.59 -11.70 7.89
C ALA A 238 10.42 -12.37 8.62
N GLU A 239 9.25 -12.51 7.97
CA GLU A 239 8.09 -13.15 8.57
C GLU A 239 8.22 -14.67 8.66
N THR A 240 8.83 -15.31 7.65
CA THR A 240 9.10 -16.75 7.69
C THR A 240 10.09 -17.09 8.78
N GLU A 241 11.16 -16.32 8.93
CA GLU A 241 12.13 -16.51 9.99
C GLU A 241 11.49 -16.33 11.36
N ARG A 242 10.71 -15.26 11.58
CA ARG A 242 9.99 -15.05 12.86
C ARG A 242 9.05 -16.20 13.22
N ARG A 243 8.34 -16.74 12.23
CA ARG A 243 7.35 -17.82 12.45
C ARG A 243 8.00 -19.18 12.67
N THR A 244 9.09 -19.47 11.98
CA THR A 244 9.71 -20.81 11.97
C THR A 244 10.95 -20.93 12.84
N GLY A 245 11.58 -19.81 13.19
CA GLY A 245 12.90 -19.76 13.83
C GLY A 245 14.04 -20.21 12.92
N VAL A 246 13.80 -20.41 11.63
CA VAL A 246 14.78 -20.90 10.65
C VAL A 246 15.10 -19.79 9.66
N THR A 247 16.37 -19.43 9.55
CA THR A 247 16.84 -18.40 8.60
C THR A 247 16.82 -18.94 7.16
N THR A 248 16.72 -18.07 6.16
CA THR A 248 16.73 -18.50 4.75
C THR A 248 17.97 -19.30 4.37
N PRO A 249 19.21 -18.94 4.79
CA PRO A 249 20.38 -19.79 4.56
C PRO A 249 20.28 -21.18 5.21
N GLN A 250 19.76 -21.28 6.43
CA GLN A 250 19.56 -22.57 7.10
C GLN A 250 18.52 -23.43 6.37
N TRP A 251 17.40 -22.81 5.98
CA TRP A 251 16.37 -23.48 5.20
C TRP A 251 16.95 -24.00 3.88
N ARG A 252 17.68 -23.16 3.13
CA ARG A 252 18.34 -23.54 1.87
C ARG A 252 19.29 -24.72 2.05
N ALA A 253 20.21 -24.65 3.02
CA ALA A 253 21.13 -25.74 3.33
C ALA A 253 20.41 -27.06 3.65
N SER A 254 19.27 -27.00 4.35
CA SER A 254 18.45 -28.18 4.64
C SER A 254 17.77 -28.78 3.41
N LYS A 255 17.54 -27.97 2.35
CA LYS A 255 16.88 -28.38 1.11
C LYS A 255 17.85 -28.73 -0.02
N THR A 256 19.11 -28.33 0.06
CA THR A 256 20.14 -28.60 -0.97
C THR A 256 20.21 -30.09 -1.39
N PRO A 257 20.17 -31.09 -0.48
CA PRO A 257 20.23 -32.51 -0.90
C PRO A 257 19.02 -32.93 -1.74
N MET A 258 17.81 -32.55 -1.30
CA MET A 258 16.57 -32.82 -2.02
C MET A 258 16.56 -32.13 -3.39
N LEU A 259 17.00 -30.86 -3.45
CA LEU A 259 17.08 -30.12 -4.69
C LEU A 259 18.04 -30.79 -5.69
N ARG A 260 19.20 -31.25 -5.21
CA ARG A 260 20.18 -31.97 -6.04
C ARG A 260 19.58 -33.21 -6.69
N GLU A 261 18.91 -34.06 -5.91
CA GLU A 261 18.24 -35.26 -6.42
C GLU A 261 17.20 -34.93 -7.51
N ILE A 262 16.43 -33.85 -7.31
CA ILE A 262 15.45 -33.39 -8.31
C ILE A 262 16.15 -32.93 -9.60
N LEU A 263 17.24 -32.17 -9.50
CA LEU A 263 17.98 -31.64 -10.65
C LEU A 263 18.74 -32.73 -11.42
N GLU A 264 19.19 -33.79 -10.73
CA GLU A 264 19.83 -34.97 -11.32
C GLU A 264 18.83 -35.86 -12.08
N SER A 265 17.51 -35.68 -11.90
CA SER A 265 16.49 -36.41 -12.67
C SER A 265 16.48 -36.09 -14.17
N GLY A 266 17.23 -35.08 -14.62
CA GLY A 266 17.30 -34.66 -16.03
C GLY A 266 16.07 -33.90 -16.53
N ARG A 267 15.02 -33.75 -15.72
CA ARG A 267 13.76 -33.09 -16.10
C ARG A 267 13.83 -31.56 -16.14
N PHE A 268 14.85 -30.96 -15.54
CA PHE A 268 14.95 -29.50 -15.36
C PHE A 268 16.27 -28.93 -15.93
N PRO A 269 16.57 -29.12 -17.22
CA PRO A 269 17.89 -28.82 -17.79
C PRO A 269 18.35 -27.37 -17.61
N MET A 270 17.43 -26.40 -17.76
CA MET A 270 17.73 -24.98 -17.54
C MET A 270 18.05 -24.68 -16.07
N LEU A 271 17.30 -25.29 -15.15
CA LEU A 271 17.46 -25.07 -13.73
C LEU A 271 18.75 -25.73 -13.24
N SER A 272 19.06 -26.95 -13.69
CA SER A 272 20.30 -27.64 -13.38
C SER A 272 21.52 -26.83 -13.84
N ARG A 273 21.46 -26.24 -15.03
CA ARG A 273 22.51 -25.34 -15.53
C ARG A 273 22.66 -24.10 -14.65
N PHE A 274 21.55 -23.42 -14.34
CA PHE A 274 21.55 -22.23 -13.48
C PHE A 274 22.18 -22.51 -12.11
N TYR A 275 21.74 -23.57 -11.40
CA TYR A 275 22.29 -23.91 -10.09
C TYR A 275 23.76 -24.34 -10.14
N ALA A 276 24.21 -24.94 -11.25
CA ALA A 276 25.62 -25.28 -11.44
C ALA A 276 26.51 -24.05 -11.65
N GLU A 277 25.99 -23.00 -12.32
CA GLU A 277 26.73 -21.76 -12.61
C GLU A 277 26.67 -20.74 -11.47
N GLN A 278 25.49 -20.58 -10.84
CA GLN A 278 25.19 -19.47 -9.93
C GLN A 278 24.96 -19.91 -8.48
N GLY A 279 24.84 -21.22 -8.22
CA GLY A 279 24.45 -21.73 -6.92
C GLY A 279 22.98 -21.46 -6.58
N ASP A 280 22.64 -21.51 -5.28
CA ASP A 280 21.28 -21.36 -4.76
C ASP A 280 21.04 -20.04 -4.00
N GLN A 281 21.93 -19.07 -4.19
CA GLN A 281 21.87 -17.77 -3.54
C GLN A 281 21.16 -16.77 -4.45
N ILE A 282 20.17 -16.06 -3.90
CA ILE A 282 19.52 -14.92 -4.55
C ILE A 282 19.95 -13.68 -3.77
N ASP A 283 20.66 -12.78 -4.45
CA ASP A 283 20.92 -11.43 -3.96
C ASP A 283 19.72 -10.55 -4.32
N ILE A 284 18.95 -10.15 -3.31
CA ILE A 284 17.72 -9.39 -3.50
C ILE A 284 18.05 -7.95 -3.94
N ASP A 285 19.15 -7.37 -3.45
CA ASP A 285 19.61 -6.03 -3.86
C ASP A 285 20.04 -6.03 -5.33
N GLU A 286 20.78 -7.05 -5.76
CA GLU A 286 21.16 -7.20 -7.16
C GLU A 286 19.93 -7.36 -8.06
N TRP A 287 18.96 -8.17 -7.64
CA TRP A 287 17.72 -8.36 -8.38
C TRP A 287 16.87 -7.08 -8.45
N PHE A 288 16.80 -6.30 -7.37
CA PHE A 288 16.18 -4.98 -7.36
C PHE A 288 16.85 -4.04 -8.38
N GLU A 289 18.17 -3.88 -8.33
CA GLU A 289 18.90 -3.00 -9.27
C GLU A 289 18.83 -3.49 -10.73
N PHE A 290 18.85 -4.80 -10.97
CA PHE A 290 18.66 -5.35 -12.30
C PHE A 290 17.26 -5.02 -12.84
N SER A 291 16.23 -5.30 -12.05
CA SER A 291 14.85 -5.13 -12.48
C SER A 291 14.44 -3.67 -12.64
N LEU A 292 14.92 -2.78 -11.76
CA LEU A 292 14.74 -1.33 -11.90
C LEU A 292 15.35 -0.82 -13.20
N ARG A 293 16.61 -1.20 -13.50
CA ARG A 293 17.27 -0.79 -14.74
C ARG A 293 16.48 -1.26 -15.97
N ARG A 294 16.02 -2.51 -16.00
CA ARG A 294 15.23 -3.05 -17.12
C ARG A 294 13.87 -2.34 -17.28
N LEU A 295 13.20 -2.03 -16.18
CA LEU A 295 11.95 -1.27 -16.21
C LEU A 295 12.18 0.13 -16.82
N LEU A 296 13.20 0.83 -16.35
CA LEU A 296 13.53 2.17 -16.85
C LEU A 296 14.02 2.16 -18.31
N ASP A 297 14.74 1.12 -18.74
CA ASP A 297 15.11 0.93 -20.15
C ASP A 297 13.87 0.79 -21.05
N GLY A 298 12.85 0.06 -20.59
CA GLY A 298 11.57 -0.04 -21.30
C GLY A 298 10.79 1.28 -21.33
N LEU A 299 10.82 2.06 -20.23
CA LEU A 299 10.19 3.37 -20.17
C LEU A 299 10.91 4.42 -21.03
N ALA A 300 12.22 4.29 -21.23
CA ALA A 300 12.97 5.17 -22.11
C ALA A 300 12.40 5.12 -23.54
N VAL A 301 12.02 3.95 -24.04
CA VAL A 301 11.35 3.79 -25.34
C VAL A 301 10.07 4.63 -25.41
N LEU A 302 9.24 4.61 -24.36
CA LEU A 302 7.99 5.39 -24.33
C LEU A 302 8.24 6.91 -24.32
N ILE A 303 9.21 7.36 -23.53
CA ILE A 303 9.50 8.78 -23.29
C ILE A 303 10.26 9.38 -24.48
N GLU A 304 11.30 8.71 -24.96
CA GLU A 304 12.17 9.20 -26.03
C GLU A 304 11.48 9.17 -27.40
N HIS A 305 10.59 8.20 -27.66
CA HIS A 305 9.76 8.24 -28.88
C HIS A 305 8.84 9.45 -28.95
N ARG A 306 8.44 10.02 -27.80
CA ARG A 306 7.56 11.20 -27.75
C ARG A 306 8.32 12.52 -27.82
N GLU A 307 9.55 12.58 -27.33
CA GLU A 307 10.43 13.74 -27.56
C GLU A 307 10.74 13.94 -29.06
N GLY A 308 10.68 12.87 -29.85
CA GLY A 308 10.83 12.89 -31.31
C GLY A 308 9.58 13.21 -32.13
N GLU A 309 8.38 13.22 -31.52
CA GLU A 309 7.15 13.65 -32.19
C GLU A 309 6.94 15.15 -31.95
N PRO A 310 7.17 16.04 -32.95
CA PRO A 310 6.90 17.45 -32.77
C PRO A 310 5.41 17.64 -32.46
N CYS A 311 5.13 18.36 -31.36
CA CYS A 311 3.81 18.82 -30.97
C CYS A 311 3.19 19.61 -32.14
N GLY A 312 2.41 18.94 -32.99
CA GLY A 312 2.09 19.43 -34.32
C GLY A 312 0.86 18.77 -34.92
N ARG A 313 -0.31 19.02 -34.32
CA ARG A 313 -1.54 19.25 -35.07
C ARG A 313 -2.53 19.98 -34.16
N GLY A 314 -2.31 21.28 -34.03
CA GLY A 314 -3.35 22.21 -33.62
C GLY A 314 -4.54 22.06 -34.57
N ALA A 315 -5.73 22.12 -33.99
CA ALA A 315 -7.00 22.09 -34.70
C ALA A 315 -6.99 23.08 -35.88
N ASP A 316 -7.41 22.60 -37.05
CA ASP A 316 -7.73 23.44 -38.20
C ASP A 316 -8.76 24.50 -37.77
N PRO A 317 -8.53 25.81 -38.01
CA PRO A 317 -9.60 26.77 -37.93
C PRO A 317 -10.50 26.54 -39.14
N VAL A 318 -11.78 26.32 -38.86
CA VAL A 318 -12.87 26.40 -39.84
C VAL A 318 -12.83 27.79 -40.48
N GLY A 319 -12.27 27.90 -41.69
CA GLY A 319 -12.58 28.95 -42.66
C GLY A 319 -13.20 28.23 -43.87
N GLY A 320 -14.43 28.51 -44.29
CA GLY A 320 -14.97 29.83 -44.53
C GLY A 320 -14.86 30.16 -46.02
N MET A 321 -15.73 29.53 -46.82
CA MET A 321 -16.46 30.10 -47.97
C MET A 321 -15.68 31.00 -48.97
N VAL A 322 -15.44 30.51 -50.20
CA VAL A 322 -15.73 31.20 -51.48
C VAL A 322 -15.85 30.16 -52.61
N GLY A 323 -16.93 30.20 -53.39
CA GLY A 323 -17.17 29.40 -54.60
C GLY A 323 -18.64 29.29 -54.94
#